data_AF-A0AAV2Q304-F1
#
_entry.id   AF-A0AAV2Q304-F1
#
_cell.length_a   1.000
_cell.length_b   1.000
_cell.length_c   1.000
_cell.angle_alpha   90.00
_cell.angle_beta   90.00
_cell.angle_gamma   90.00
#
_symmetry.space_group_name_H-M   'P 1'
#
loop_
_entity.id
_entity.type
_entity.pdbx_description
1 polymer ?
#
loop_
_entity_poly.entity_id
_entity_poly.type
_entity_poly.pdbx_seq_one_letter_code
_entity_poly.pdbx_strand_id
1 'polypeptide(L)'
;RFNWKNSVVRWLSSVNEYDVVVVSTGKDEFKNAQVVVISYDLLNKKKKEIEAFRFNAAIFDESHYMKNYKSARYKAAQPIMQRVKCLVLLSGTPALSRPIELFTQISAIDRKIFP
;
A
#
# COMPACT_ATOMS: atom_id res chain seq x y z
N ARG A 1 12.07 0.79 -0.74
CA ARG A 1 11.64 0.67 -2.16
C ARG A 1 12.53 -0.31 -2.94
N PHE A 2 13.81 -0.01 -3.20
CA PHE A 2 14.69 -0.94 -3.94
C PHE A 2 14.92 -2.28 -3.22
N ASN A 3 15.04 -2.28 -1.89
CA ASN A 3 15.10 -3.53 -1.12
C ASN A 3 13.87 -4.43 -1.34
N TRP A 4 12.68 -3.84 -1.44
CA TRP A 4 11.45 -4.57 -1.74
C TRP A 4 11.50 -5.15 -3.15
N LYS A 5 11.91 -4.39 -4.17
CA LYS A 5 12.13 -4.91 -5.53
C LYS A 5 13.08 -6.12 -5.51
N ASN A 6 14.26 -5.96 -4.91
CA ASN A 6 15.27 -7.02 -4.87
C ASN A 6 14.78 -8.26 -4.14
N SER A 7 14.01 -8.09 -3.05
CA SER A 7 13.47 -9.21 -2.28
C SER A 7 12.38 -9.95 -3.05
N VAL A 8 11.50 -9.22 -3.75
CA VAL A 8 10.47 -9.80 -4.63
C VAL A 8 11.13 -10.66 -5.72
N VAL A 9 12.10 -10.11 -6.44
CA VAL A 9 12.80 -10.82 -7.52
C VAL A 9 13.59 -12.02 -6.97
N ARG A 10 14.18 -11.89 -5.78
CA ARG A 10 14.95 -12.97 -5.15
C ARG A 10 14.09 -14.14 -4.70
N TRP A 11 12.89 -13.87 -4.17
CA TRP A 11 12.08 -14.89 -3.49
C TRP A 11 10.86 -15.37 -4.27
N LEU A 12 10.35 -14.58 -5.22
CA LEU A 12 9.22 -14.96 -6.08
C LEU A 12 9.73 -15.34 -7.47
N SER A 13 10.02 -16.63 -7.67
CA SER A 13 10.53 -17.13 -8.95
C SER A 13 9.57 -16.95 -10.13
N SER A 14 8.29 -16.69 -9.87
CA SER A 14 7.28 -16.40 -10.89
C SER A 14 7.28 -14.93 -11.36
N VAL A 15 8.08 -14.06 -10.74
CA VAL A 15 8.14 -12.63 -11.02
C VAL A 15 9.53 -12.26 -11.51
N ASN A 16 9.66 -11.79 -12.74
CA ASN A 16 10.94 -11.33 -13.27
C ASN A 16 11.22 -9.89 -12.85
N GLU A 17 12.45 -9.44 -13.03
CA GLU A 17 12.83 -8.05 -12.72
C GLU A 17 12.00 -7.02 -13.50
N TYR A 18 11.66 -7.32 -14.76
CA TYR A 18 10.86 -6.46 -15.63
C TYR A 18 9.38 -6.39 -15.23
N ASP A 19 8.90 -7.35 -14.44
CA ASP A 19 7.53 -7.39 -13.92
C ASP A 19 7.35 -6.50 -12.67
N VAL A 20 8.46 -5.97 -12.11
CA VAL A 20 8.47 -5.13 -10.91
C VAL A 20 8.78 -3.68 -11.25
N VAL A 21 7.81 -2.79 -11.06
CA VAL A 21 7.99 -1.34 -11.25
C VAL A 21 8.15 -0.64 -9.91
N VAL A 22 9.27 0.09 -9.75
CA VAL A 22 9.51 0.98 -8.60
C VAL A 22 9.17 2.41 -8.98
N VAL A 23 8.06 2.93 -8.47
CA VAL A 23 7.62 4.29 -8.74
C VAL A 23 8.49 5.26 -7.92
N SER A 24 9.27 6.06 -8.63
CA SER A 24 10.22 7.03 -8.08
C SER A 24 9.75 8.46 -8.29
N THR A 25 9.04 8.72 -9.38
CA THR A 25 8.51 10.04 -9.75
C THR A 25 7.01 9.99 -10.06
N GLY A 26 6.38 11.17 -10.15
CA GLY A 26 4.98 11.26 -10.57
C GLY A 26 4.74 10.93 -12.04
N LYS A 27 5.80 10.83 -12.86
CA LYS A 27 5.72 10.54 -14.30
C LYS A 27 5.83 9.05 -14.62
N ASP A 28 6.37 8.24 -13.71
CA ASP A 28 6.61 6.81 -13.95
C ASP A 28 5.27 6.07 -14.10
N GLU A 29 5.11 5.28 -15.15
CA GLU A 29 3.91 4.46 -15.37
C GLU A 29 4.13 3.01 -14.95
N PHE A 30 3.06 2.34 -14.51
CA PHE A 30 3.12 0.93 -14.08
C PHE A 30 2.00 0.07 -14.65
N LYS A 31 1.36 0.47 -15.76
CA LYS A 31 0.17 -0.19 -16.34
C LYS A 31 0.35 -1.68 -16.66
N ASN A 32 1.57 -2.11 -16.97
CA ASN A 32 1.88 -3.50 -17.34
C ASN A 32 2.69 -4.25 -16.25
N ALA A 33 2.85 -3.66 -15.06
CA ALA A 33 3.58 -4.30 -13.98
C ALA A 33 2.77 -5.46 -13.39
N GLN A 34 3.45 -6.47 -12.83
CA GLN A 34 2.80 -7.43 -11.93
C GLN A 34 2.91 -6.95 -10.48
N VAL A 35 4.03 -6.32 -10.13
CA VAL A 35 4.28 -5.78 -8.79
C VAL A 35 4.66 -4.31 -8.89
N VAL A 36 4.00 -3.47 -8.08
CA VAL A 36 4.25 -2.03 -8.01
C VAL A 36 4.75 -1.68 -6.62
N VAL A 37 5.95 -1.11 -6.55
CA VAL A 37 6.54 -0.62 -5.30
C VAL A 37 6.51 0.91 -5.32
N ILE A 38 5.65 1.50 -4.49
CA ILE A 38 5.42 2.95 -4.44
C ILE A 38 5.49 3.45 -2.98
N SER A 39 5.97 4.68 -2.78
CA SER A 39 5.95 5.32 -1.46
C SER A 39 4.61 6.00 -1.17
N TYR A 40 4.28 6.17 0.11
CA TYR A 40 3.06 6.84 0.55
C TYR A 40 2.86 8.24 -0.04
N ASP A 41 3.92 9.03 -0.15
CA ASP A 41 3.82 10.40 -0.66
C ASP A 41 3.52 10.44 -2.17
N LEU A 42 3.94 9.40 -2.91
CA LEU A 42 3.64 9.27 -4.35
C LEU A 42 2.25 8.70 -4.62
N LEU A 43 1.65 7.95 -3.69
CA LEU A 43 0.25 7.48 -3.83
C LEU A 43 -0.70 8.66 -4.11
N ASN A 44 -0.51 9.80 -3.44
CA ASN A 44 -1.32 10.99 -3.66
C ASN A 44 -1.21 11.56 -5.08
N LYS A 45 -0.04 11.43 -5.72
CA LYS A 45 0.20 11.90 -7.08
C LYS A 45 -0.31 10.94 -8.15
N LYS A 46 -0.53 9.66 -7.78
CA LYS A 46 -0.91 8.57 -8.68
C LYS A 46 -2.33 8.05 -8.50
N LYS A 47 -3.21 8.78 -7.79
CA LYS A 47 -4.59 8.35 -7.48
C LYS A 47 -5.36 7.80 -8.69
N LYS A 48 -5.34 8.52 -9.82
CA LYS A 48 -6.06 8.10 -11.04
C LYS A 48 -5.55 6.77 -11.61
N GLU A 49 -4.23 6.61 -11.68
CA GLU A 49 -3.60 5.35 -12.13
C GLU A 49 -3.90 4.20 -11.17
N ILE A 50 -3.80 4.45 -9.86
CA ILE A 50 -4.10 3.47 -8.82
C ILE A 50 -5.55 2.98 -8.90
N GLU A 51 -6.49 3.90 -9.12
CA GLU A 51 -7.91 3.56 -9.25
C GLU A 51 -8.19 2.71 -10.49
N ALA A 52 -7.45 2.93 -11.58
CA ALA A 52 -7.59 2.21 -12.84
C ALA A 52 -6.92 0.81 -12.80
N PHE A 53 -5.79 0.66 -12.11
CA PHE A 53 -4.95 -0.54 -12.17
C PHE A 53 -5.53 -1.78 -11.47
N ARG A 54 -6.54 -1.62 -10.58
CA ARG A 54 -7.25 -2.71 -9.86
C ARG A 54 -6.32 -3.79 -9.28
N PHE A 55 -5.62 -3.44 -8.20
CA PHE A 55 -4.79 -4.39 -7.45
C PHE A 55 -5.60 -5.56 -6.84
N ASN A 56 -5.06 -6.78 -6.95
CA ASN A 56 -5.61 -7.96 -6.26
C ASN A 56 -5.21 -8.02 -4.78
N ALA A 57 -3.98 -7.59 -4.48
CA ALA A 57 -3.41 -7.58 -3.14
C ALA A 57 -2.67 -6.27 -2.88
N ALA A 58 -2.63 -5.82 -1.62
CA ALA A 58 -1.81 -4.70 -1.19
C ALA A 58 -1.10 -5.00 0.12
N ILE A 59 0.17 -4.60 0.18
CA ILE A 59 1.00 -4.66 1.39
C ILE A 59 1.38 -3.22 1.74
N PHE A 60 1.06 -2.82 2.96
CA PHE A 60 1.42 -1.51 3.51
C PHE A 60 2.45 -1.70 4.62
N ASP A 61 3.71 -1.49 4.26
CA ASP A 61 4.85 -1.52 5.18
C ASP A 61 4.92 -0.23 5.99
N GLU A 62 5.27 -0.33 7.28
CA GLU A 62 5.13 0.72 8.27
C GLU A 62 3.73 1.37 8.28
N SER A 63 2.69 0.54 8.37
CA SER A 63 1.28 0.93 8.28
C SER A 63 0.83 1.99 9.28
N HIS A 64 1.60 2.21 10.35
CA HIS A 64 1.37 3.28 11.32
C HIS A 64 1.39 4.69 10.68
N TYR A 65 1.97 4.87 9.49
CA TYR A 65 1.84 6.11 8.71
C TYR A 65 0.40 6.43 8.29
N MET A 66 -0.52 5.46 8.37
CA MET A 66 -1.94 5.60 8.05
C MET A 66 -2.84 5.70 9.30
N LYS A 67 -2.28 5.94 10.49
CA LYS A 67 -3.00 6.01 11.77
C LYS A 67 -4.08 7.11 11.88
N ASN A 68 -4.10 8.07 10.95
CA ASN A 68 -5.03 9.20 10.96
C ASN A 68 -5.84 9.24 9.66
N TYR A 69 -7.16 9.04 9.76
CA TYR A 69 -8.09 9.03 8.63
C TYR A 69 -8.18 10.37 7.88
N LYS A 70 -7.84 11.49 8.55
CA LYS A 70 -7.82 12.82 7.92
C LYS A 70 -6.58 13.05 7.06
N SER A 71 -5.53 12.25 7.24
CA SER A 71 -4.25 12.44 6.55
C SER A 71 -4.38 12.21 5.04
N ALA A 72 -3.57 12.94 4.26
CA ALA A 72 -3.52 12.75 2.81
C ALA A 72 -3.05 11.34 2.44
N ARG A 73 -2.18 10.72 3.25
CA ARG A 73 -1.68 9.35 3.04
C ARG A 73 -2.80 8.33 3.19
N TYR A 74 -3.59 8.41 4.27
CA TYR A 74 -4.75 7.53 4.45
C TYR A 74 -5.74 7.68 3.31
N LYS A 75 -6.11 8.92 2.95
CA LYS A 75 -7.06 9.18 1.85
C LYS A 75 -6.58 8.65 0.50
N ALA A 76 -5.27 8.60 0.26
CA ALA A 76 -4.71 8.02 -0.97
C ALA A 76 -4.70 6.49 -0.95
N ALA A 77 -4.43 5.88 0.22
CA ALA A 77 -4.38 4.44 0.38
C ALA A 77 -5.77 3.79 0.51
N GLN A 78 -6.75 4.51 1.06
CA GLN A 78 -8.08 4.00 1.36
C GLN A 78 -8.78 3.34 0.15
N PRO A 79 -8.77 3.91 -1.06
CA PRO A 79 -9.37 3.26 -2.22
C PRO A 79 -8.73 1.90 -2.56
N ILE A 80 -7.42 1.75 -2.32
CA ILE A 80 -6.70 0.48 -2.52
C ILE A 80 -7.17 -0.51 -1.46
N MET A 81 -7.04 -0.14 -0.18
CA MET A 81 -7.43 -1.00 0.96
C MET A 81 -8.87 -1.49 0.83
N GLN A 82 -9.74 -0.66 0.24
CA GLN A 82 -11.14 -1.00 0.11
C GLN A 82 -11.47 -1.96 -1.04
N ARG A 83 -10.59 -2.12 -2.03
CA ARG A 83 -10.85 -2.86 -3.27
C ARG A 83 -10.07 -4.16 -3.38
N VAL A 84 -8.92 -4.26 -2.72
CA VAL A 84 -8.07 -5.46 -2.78
C VAL A 84 -8.76 -6.67 -2.12
N LYS A 85 -8.47 -7.86 -2.63
CA LYS A 85 -8.93 -9.13 -2.05
C LYS A 85 -8.09 -9.53 -0.83
N CYS A 86 -6.80 -9.19 -0.86
CA CYS A 86 -5.86 -9.47 0.22
C CYS A 86 -5.19 -8.17 0.66
N LEU A 87 -5.34 -7.82 1.94
CA LEU A 87 -4.72 -6.64 2.54
C LEU A 87 -3.80 -7.09 3.67
N VAL A 88 -2.53 -6.68 3.61
CA VAL A 88 -1.55 -6.94 4.67
C VAL A 88 -1.01 -5.61 5.16
N LEU A 89 -1.16 -5.35 6.46
CA LEU A 89 -0.60 -4.19 7.15
C LEU A 89 0.56 -4.65 8.02
N LEU A 90 1.75 -4.11 7.79
CA LEU A 90 2.97 -4.46 8.53
C LEU A 90 3.45 -3.24 9.30
N SER A 91 3.70 -3.39 10.59
CA SER A 91 4.33 -2.36 11.42
C SER A 91 4.95 -3.00 12.64
N GLY A 92 6.20 -2.67 12.96
CA GLY A 92 6.80 -3.04 14.25
C GLY A 92 6.20 -2.27 15.42
N THR A 93 5.55 -1.13 15.15
CA THR A 93 4.94 -0.23 16.13
C THR A 93 3.53 0.18 15.65
N PRO A 94 2.54 -0.74 15.67
CA PRO A 94 1.23 -0.49 15.08
C PRO A 94 0.47 0.66 15.75
N ALA A 95 0.68 0.88 17.05
CA ALA A 95 0.31 2.10 17.75
C ALA A 95 1.58 2.79 18.27
N LEU A 96 1.65 4.12 18.15
CA LEU A 96 2.79 4.90 18.64
C LEU A 96 2.54 5.41 20.05
N SER A 97 1.32 5.86 20.33
CA SER A 97 1.01 6.52 21.61
C SER A 97 -0.42 6.35 22.11
N ARG A 98 -1.40 6.16 21.21
CA ARG A 98 -2.83 6.16 21.58
C ARG A 98 -3.57 5.00 20.93
N PRO A 99 -4.48 4.30 21.65
CA PRO A 99 -5.25 3.19 21.07
C PRO A 99 -6.04 3.56 19.81
N ILE A 100 -6.51 4.81 19.71
CA ILE A 100 -7.25 5.31 18.54
C ILE A 100 -6.45 5.23 17.23
N GLU A 101 -5.11 5.18 17.29
CA GLU A 101 -4.23 5.02 16.12
C GLU A 101 -4.38 3.66 15.45
N LEU A 102 -4.89 2.65 16.16
CA LEU A 102 -5.20 1.33 15.62
C LEU A 102 -6.52 1.30 14.86
N PHE A 103 -7.43 2.24 15.14
CA PHE A 103 -8.77 2.23 14.55
C PHE A 103 -8.73 2.19 13.02
N THR A 104 -7.91 3.03 12.39
CA THR A 104 -7.84 3.06 10.92
C THR A 104 -7.27 1.77 10.32
N GLN A 105 -6.36 1.10 11.03
CA GLN A 105 -5.73 -0.13 10.57
C GLN A 105 -6.68 -1.32 10.73
N ILE A 106 -7.30 -1.45 11.90
CA ILE A 106 -8.25 -2.52 12.19
C ILE A 106 -9.49 -2.38 11.29
N SER A 107 -10.06 -1.18 11.17
CA SER A 107 -11.21 -0.91 10.28
C SER A 107 -10.91 -1.16 8.81
N ALA A 108 -9.64 -1.09 8.39
CA ALA A 108 -9.24 -1.42 7.03
C ALA A 108 -9.22 -2.94 6.78
N ILE A 109 -8.82 -3.73 7.79
CA ILE A 109 -8.77 -5.19 7.73
C ILE A 109 -10.17 -5.79 7.88
N ASP A 110 -10.91 -5.40 8.91
CA ASP A 110 -12.28 -5.83 9.16
C ASP A 110 -13.18 -4.60 9.34
N ARG A 111 -14.06 -4.38 8.37
CA ARG A 111 -14.98 -3.23 8.38
C ARG A 111 -16.18 -3.42 9.30
N LYS A 112 -16.41 -4.64 9.80
CA LYS A 112 -17.58 -4.97 10.63
C LYS A 112 -17.24 -5.01 12.11
N ILE A 113 -15.97 -4.90 12.47
CA ILE A 113 -15.50 -5.02 13.85
C ILE A 113 -15.90 -3.83 14.72
N PHE A 114 -16.12 -2.65 14.12
CA PHE A 114 -16.60 -1.46 14.80
C PHE A 114 -17.96 -1.02 14.28
N PRO A 115 -18.83 -0.42 15.13
CA PRO A 115 -20.14 0.10 14.75
C PRO A 115 -20.09 1.21 13.70
#